data_AF-T0YQQ2-F1
#
_entry.id   AF-T0YQQ2-F1
#
_cell.length_a   1.000
_cell.length_b   1.000
_cell.length_c   1.000
_cell.angle_alpha   90.00
_cell.angle_beta   90.00
_cell.angle_gamma   90.00
#
_symmetry.space_group_name_H-M   'P 1'
#
loop_
_entity.id
_entity.type
_entity.pdbx_description
1 polymer ?
#
loop_
_entity_poly.entity_id
_entity_poly.type
_entity_poly.pdbx_seq_one_letter_code
_entity_poly.pdbx_strand_id
1 'polypeptide(L)' 'MVNGKEEFNYNEAWVLMGFSFERFINLIQNGTVKIELRIGVYPDTHKNAGNPHDRGTAFRVLERNLQDCFAYRDKILG' A
#
# COMPACT_ATOMS: atom_id res chain seq x y z
N MET A 1 -0.79 -17.90 -13.09
CA MET A 1 0.07 -18.00 -14.29
C MET A 1 -0.67 -18.81 -15.34
N VAL A 2 -1.32 -18.16 -16.30
CA VAL A 2 -1.87 -18.84 -17.48
C VAL A 2 -0.93 -18.51 -18.64
N ASN A 3 -0.37 -19.54 -19.29
CA ASN A 3 0.60 -19.38 -20.38
C ASN A 3 1.80 -18.47 -20.05
N GLY A 4 2.33 -18.56 -18.82
CA GLY A 4 3.46 -17.74 -18.38
C GLY A 4 3.13 -16.26 -18.12
N LYS A 5 1.85 -15.89 -18.15
CA LYS A 5 1.37 -14.54 -17.84
C LYS A 5 0.61 -14.52 -16.53
N GLU A 6 0.79 -13.45 -15.78
CA GLU A 6 -0.02 -13.16 -14.61
C GLU A 6 -1.40 -12.66 -15.06
N GLU A 7 -2.45 -13.20 -14.44
CA GLU A 7 -3.83 -12.80 -14.68
C GLU A 7 -4.45 -12.44 -13.34
N PHE A 8 -5.30 -11.41 -13.33
CA PHE A 8 -5.92 -10.87 -12.13
C PHE A 8 -7.45 -10.92 -12.28
N ASN A 9 -8.14 -11.44 -11.27
CA ASN A 9 -9.59 -11.40 -11.17
C ASN A 9 -9.97 -10.48 -10.01
N TYR A 10 -10.38 -9.25 -10.32
CA TYR A 10 -10.87 -8.29 -9.34
C TYR A 10 -12.33 -8.62 -9.02
N ASN A 11 -12.56 -9.26 -7.87
CA ASN A 11 -13.86 -9.80 -7.46
C ASN A 11 -14.50 -9.01 -6.31
N GLU A 12 -13.79 -8.05 -5.74
CA GLU A 12 -14.26 -7.29 -4.58
C GLU A 12 -13.67 -5.87 -4.60
N ALA A 13 -14.47 -4.90 -4.17
CA ALA A 13 -14.03 -3.52 -4.00
C ALA A 13 -14.78 -2.82 -2.87
N TRP A 14 -14.06 -1.96 -2.16
CA TRP A 14 -14.56 -1.17 -1.05
C TRP A 14 -14.21 0.30 -1.25
N VAL A 15 -15.15 1.18 -0.91
CA VAL A 15 -14.93 2.63 -0.82
C VAL A 15 -14.73 3.00 0.64
N LEU A 16 -13.62 3.69 0.93
CA LEU A 16 -13.25 4.20 2.24
C LEU A 16 -13.32 5.73 2.22
N MET A 17 -14.05 6.33 3.16
CA MET A 17 -14.28 7.78 3.19
C MET A 17 -14.13 8.34 4.61
N GLY A 18 -13.97 9.67 4.70
CA GLY A 18 -13.82 10.36 5.98
C GLY A 18 -12.47 10.05 6.66
N PHE A 19 -11.38 10.14 5.90
CA PHE A 19 -10.02 10.03 6.42
C PHE A 19 -9.78 11.05 7.54
N SER A 20 -9.15 10.64 8.65
CA SER A 20 -8.70 11.55 9.71
C SER A 20 -7.19 11.50 9.81
N PHE A 21 -6.57 12.67 9.67
CA PHE A 21 -5.15 12.83 9.80
C PHE A 21 -4.69 12.56 11.25
N GLU A 22 -5.48 12.98 12.23
CA GLU A 22 -5.19 12.76 13.65
C GLU A 22 -5.18 11.26 13.99
N ARG A 23 -6.19 10.50 13.53
CA ARG A 23 -6.21 9.04 13.68
C ARG A 23 -5.00 8.41 12.99
N PHE A 24 -4.68 8.85 11.77
CA PHE A 24 -3.53 8.36 11.03
C PHE A 24 -2.20 8.58 11.79
N ILE A 25 -1.98 9.77 12.36
CA ILE A 25 -0.79 10.06 13.17
C ILE A 25 -0.74 9.17 14.42
N ASN A 26 -1.86 9.00 15.12
CA ASN A 26 -1.93 8.11 16.29
C ASN A 26 -1.58 6.66 15.91
N LEU A 27 -2.05 6.19 14.74
CA LEU A 27 -1.74 4.86 14.22
C LEU A 27 -0.28 4.71 13.80
N ILE A 28 0.40 5.77 13.39
CA ILE A 28 1.86 5.76 13.19
C ILE A 28 2.56 5.62 14.55
N GLN A 29 2.19 6.46 15.51
CA GLN A 29 2.82 6.51 16.83
C GLN A 29 2.68 5.19 17.60
N ASN A 30 1.54 4.51 17.49
CA ASN A 30 1.33 3.21 18.11
C ASN A 30 1.88 2.03 17.29
N GLY A 31 2.44 2.29 16.11
CA GLY A 31 3.05 1.30 15.24
C GLY A 31 2.07 0.45 14.42
N THR A 32 0.79 0.82 14.32
CA THR A 32 -0.17 0.14 13.43
C THR A 32 0.10 0.49 11.96
N VAL A 33 0.31 1.78 11.68
CA VAL A 33 0.82 2.26 10.39
C VAL A 33 2.35 2.27 10.47
N LYS A 34 2.99 1.59 9.52
CA LYS A 34 4.45 1.54 9.39
C LYS A 34 4.93 2.54 8.36
N ILE A 35 6.05 3.19 8.67
CA ILE A 35 6.81 3.99 7.71
C ILE A 35 7.89 3.08 7.13
N GLU A 36 7.84 2.83 5.83
CA GLU A 36 8.77 1.97 5.11
C GLU A 36 9.65 2.82 4.20
N LEU A 37 10.97 2.77 4.42
CA LEU A 37 11.98 3.31 3.51
C LEU A 37 12.22 2.27 2.41
N ARG A 38 11.98 2.64 1.16
CA ARG A 38 12.05 1.73 0.00
C ARG A 38 13.21 2.11 -0.91
N ILE A 39 14.40 2.12 -0.32
CA ILE A 39 15.65 2.46 -1.00
C ILE A 39 16.33 1.14 -1.38
N GLY A 40 16.41 0.88 -2.67
CA GLY A 40 17.10 -0.28 -3.22
C GLY A 40 18.07 0.12 -4.33
N VAL A 41 18.39 -0.83 -5.18
CA VAL A 41 19.25 -0.66 -6.36
C VAL A 41 18.49 -1.16 -7.59
N TYR A 42 18.66 -0.51 -8.73
CA TYR A 42 18.07 -0.98 -9.98
C TYR A 42 18.68 -2.35 -10.38
N PRO A 43 17.86 -3.32 -10.82
CA PRO A 43 18.35 -4.63 -11.24
C PRO A 43 19.13 -4.52 -12.55
N ASP A 44 19.95 -5.54 -12.84
CA ASP A 44 20.82 -5.59 -14.03
C ASP A 44 20.06 -5.52 -15.36
N THR A 45 18.79 -5.91 -15.36
CA THR A 45 17.89 -5.85 -16.51
C THR A 45 17.39 -4.44 -16.82
N HIS A 46 17.66 -3.45 -15.95
CA HIS A 46 17.19 -2.08 -16.10
C HIS A 46 18.28 -1.17 -16.69
N LYS A 47 17.89 -0.15 -17.47
CA LYS A 47 18.83 0.82 -18.09
C LYS A 47 19.73 1.57 -17.10
N ASN A 48 19.31 1.65 -15.83
CA ASN A 48 20.03 2.28 -14.73
C ASN A 48 20.64 1.26 -13.77
N ALA A 49 20.92 0.02 -14.23
CA ALA A 49 21.46 -1.06 -13.43
C ALA A 49 22.57 -0.59 -12.48
N GLY A 50 22.52 -1.02 -11.21
CA GLY A 50 23.50 -0.66 -10.19
C GLY A 50 23.31 0.74 -9.57
N ASN A 51 22.52 1.63 -10.17
CA ASN A 51 22.23 2.94 -9.57
C ASN A 51 21.24 2.81 -8.40
N PRO A 52 21.32 3.70 -7.40
CA PRO A 52 20.32 3.78 -6.34
C PRO A 52 18.91 3.97 -6.90
N HIS A 53 17.96 3.24 -6.34
CA HIS A 53 16.55 3.27 -6.70
C HIS A 53 15.72 3.53 -5.45
N ASP A 54 15.40 4.80 -5.21
CA ASP A 54 14.44 5.21 -4.20
C ASP A 54 13.02 5.17 -4.80
N ARG A 55 12.16 4.29 -4.27
CA ARG A 55 10.75 4.18 -4.68
C ARG A 55 9.84 5.15 -3.90
N GLY A 56 10.42 5.99 -3.05
CA GLY A 56 9.74 6.89 -2.13
C GLY A 56 9.32 6.19 -0.83
N THR A 57 9.27 6.95 0.25
CA THR A 57 8.76 6.50 1.56
C THR A 57 7.29 6.10 1.46
N ALA A 58 6.94 4.93 1.99
CA ALA A 58 5.55 4.46 2.04
C ALA A 58 5.03 4.43 3.48
N PHE A 59 3.75 4.77 3.63
CA PHE A 59 2.97 4.44 4.83
C PHE A 59 2.17 3.18 4.53
N ARG A 60 2.39 2.12 5.30
CA ARG A 60 1.75 0.82 5.10
C ARG A 60 0.99 0.39 6.33
N VAL A 61 -0.19 -0.17 6.11
CA VAL A 61 -1.07 -0.69 7.15
C VAL A 61 -1.61 -2.04 6.68
N LEU A 62 -1.85 -2.95 7.62
CA LEU A 62 -2.51 -4.21 7.31
C LEU A 62 -3.97 -3.93 6.92
N GLU A 63 -4.50 -4.66 5.95
CA GLU A 63 -5.86 -4.42 5.43
C GLU A 63 -6.92 -4.38 6.54
N ARG A 64 -6.81 -5.31 7.51
CA ARG A 64 -7.69 -5.37 8.70
C ARG A 64 -7.61 -4.16 9.64
N ASN A 65 -6.68 -3.24 9.43
CA ASN A 65 -6.48 -2.01 10.18
C ASN A 65 -6.67 -0.77 9.31
N LEU A 66 -6.91 -0.95 8.00
CA LEU A 66 -7.06 0.17 7.08
C LEU A 66 -8.28 1.02 7.43
N GLN A 67 -9.36 0.39 7.89
CA GLN A 67 -10.58 1.09 8.32
C GLN A 67 -10.35 2.02 9.51
N ASP A 68 -9.30 1.81 10.32
CA ASP A 68 -9.03 2.66 11.50
C ASP A 68 -8.64 4.10 11.08
N CYS A 69 -8.20 4.28 9.83
CA CYS A 69 -7.91 5.58 9.23
C CYS A 69 -9.18 6.33 8.75
N PHE A 70 -10.29 5.63 8.51
CA PHE A 70 -11.47 6.16 7.81
C PHE A 70 -12.73 6.08 8.68
N ALA A 71 -13.70 6.96 8.43
CA ALA A 71 -14.96 6.96 9.17
C ALA A 71 -16.02 6.03 8.54
N TYR A 72 -15.93 5.81 7.22
CA TYR A 72 -16.91 5.06 6.46
C TYR A 72 -16.23 4.00 5.59
N ARG A 73 -16.89 2.85 5.45
CA ARG A 73 -16.45 1.73 4.61
C ARG A 73 -17.66 1.05 3.97
N ASP A 74 -17.80 1.21 2.66
CA ASP A 74 -18.90 0.64 1.89
C ASP A 74 -18.38 -0.37 0.86
N LYS A 75 -19.04 -1.53 0.78
CA LYS A 75 -18.75 -2.51 -0.27
C LYS A 75 -19.42 -2.05 -1.55
N ILE A 76 -18.67 -1.94 -2.64
CA ILE A 76 -19.20 -1.47 -3.94
C ILE A 76 -19.14 -2.55 -5.03
N LEU A 77 -18.38 -3.62 -4.81
CA LEU A 77 -18.35 -4.82 -5.64
C LEU A 77 -18.16 -6.03 -4.73
N GLY A 78 -18.94 -7.08 -4.93
CA GLY A 78 -18.94 -8.29 -4.11
C GLY A 78 -19.64 -9.47 -4.72
#